data_AF-A0A819T431-F1
#
_entry.id   AF-A0A819T431-F1
#
_cell.length_a   1.000
_cell.length_b   1.000
_cell.length_c   1.000
_cell.angle_alpha   90.00
_cell.angle_beta   90.00
_cell.angle_gamma   90.00
#
_symmetry.space_group_name_H-M   'P 1'
#
loop_
_entity.id
_entity.type
_entity.pdbx_description
1 polymer ?
#
loop_
_entity_poly.entity_id
_entity_poly.type
_entity_poly.pdbx_seq_one_letter_code
_entity_poly.pdbx_strand_id
1 'polypeptide(L)'
;MKQFEYSSASTLLITKNSTKNESLIQIARTIISPSFIDIRLMRILIQVFCSCFAGVYTEYLLKNHRSAQVDVMLQNTFMYTNSIICNIVLLIFFDRQQQQQQSIAAADKLFNTLKSIIFERELLVPLIILNNVAIGLVTSLFLKLMDSILKTFARALELLFTSVLAWILFSIPISSNTFLAIIVVFIAMYLYLTNPVVNLPKTSGQGELITTEIIKPNSNVILANTNEYKRL
;
A
#
# COMPACT_ATOMS: atom_id res chain seq x y z
N MET A 1 -62.36 25.28 7.06
CA MET A 1 -61.27 24.91 7.99
C MET A 1 -60.17 24.04 7.35
N LYS A 2 -60.46 23.09 6.43
CA LYS A 2 -59.41 22.21 5.82
C LYS A 2 -58.40 22.88 4.86
N GLN A 3 -58.68 24.06 4.29
CA GLN A 3 -57.78 24.75 3.35
C GLN A 3 -56.60 25.48 4.03
N PHE A 4 -56.73 25.85 5.31
CA PHE A 4 -55.64 26.53 6.05
C PHE A 4 -54.57 25.55 6.55
N GLU A 5 -54.92 24.29 6.79
CA GLU A 5 -54.03 23.26 7.33
C GLU A 5 -53.03 22.72 6.27
N TYR A 6 -53.47 22.64 5.00
CA TYR A 6 -52.62 22.25 3.86
C TYR A 6 -51.58 23.33 3.48
N SER A 7 -51.90 24.61 3.69
CA SER A 7 -50.97 25.72 3.43
C SER A 7 -49.84 25.77 4.47
N SER A 8 -50.15 25.53 5.74
CA SER A 8 -49.14 25.46 6.81
C SER A 8 -48.20 24.25 6.67
N ALA A 9 -48.71 23.06 6.33
CA ALA A 9 -47.88 21.86 6.17
C ALA A 9 -46.91 21.95 4.98
N SER A 10 -47.35 22.55 3.87
CA SER A 10 -46.51 22.77 2.67
C SER A 10 -45.41 23.80 2.96
N THR A 11 -45.73 24.87 3.68
CA THR A 11 -44.76 25.90 4.10
C THR A 11 -43.73 25.34 5.09
N LEU A 12 -44.15 24.44 6.01
CA LEU A 12 -43.27 23.76 6.96
C LEU A 12 -42.31 22.76 6.28
N LEU A 13 -42.78 22.03 5.26
CA LEU A 13 -41.95 21.14 4.46
C LEU A 13 -40.93 21.91 3.60
N ILE A 14 -41.34 23.03 3.01
CA ILE A 14 -40.45 23.91 2.24
C ILE A 14 -39.39 24.52 3.17
N THR A 15 -39.78 24.97 4.36
CA THR A 15 -38.87 25.57 5.35
C THR A 15 -37.86 24.54 5.89
N LYS A 16 -38.30 23.31 6.20
CA LYS A 16 -37.41 22.20 6.63
C LYS A 16 -36.44 21.76 5.54
N ASN A 17 -36.87 21.72 4.28
CA ASN A 17 -35.99 21.39 3.15
C ASN A 17 -34.96 22.50 2.91
N SER A 18 -35.34 23.77 3.06
CA SER A 18 -34.40 24.90 2.97
C SER A 18 -33.35 24.86 4.08
N THR A 19 -33.72 24.60 5.34
CA THR A 19 -32.74 24.48 6.45
C THR A 19 -31.84 23.25 6.34
N LYS A 20 -32.35 22.12 5.82
CA LYS A 20 -31.53 20.94 5.53
C LYS A 20 -30.55 21.24 4.39
N ASN A 21 -30.96 21.94 3.34
CA ASN A 21 -30.06 22.29 2.25
C ASN A 21 -28.99 23.29 2.70
N GLU A 22 -29.32 24.28 3.51
CA GLU A 22 -28.36 25.21 4.13
C GLU A 22 -27.34 24.49 5.02
N SER A 23 -27.76 23.53 5.86
CA SER A 23 -26.83 22.76 6.69
C SER A 23 -25.93 21.81 5.88
N LEU A 24 -26.45 21.20 4.82
CA LEU A 24 -25.66 20.36 3.90
C LEU A 24 -24.67 21.20 3.08
N ILE A 25 -25.06 22.41 2.67
CA ILE A 25 -24.18 23.38 1.98
C ILE A 25 -23.12 23.93 2.94
N GLN A 26 -23.45 24.19 4.21
CA GLN A 26 -22.50 24.60 5.23
C GLN A 26 -21.50 23.49 5.58
N ILE A 27 -21.95 22.23 5.67
CA ILE A 27 -21.06 21.07 5.83
C ILE A 27 -20.16 20.91 4.60
N ALA A 28 -20.71 21.02 3.39
CA ALA A 28 -19.93 20.98 2.16
C ALA A 28 -18.88 22.10 2.12
N ARG A 29 -19.25 23.34 2.46
CA ARG A 29 -18.30 24.47 2.55
C ARG A 29 -17.26 24.28 3.65
N THR A 30 -17.61 23.65 4.77
CA THR A 30 -16.66 23.35 5.85
C THR A 30 -15.66 22.28 5.44
N ILE A 31 -16.11 21.23 4.73
CA ILE A 31 -15.24 20.17 4.16
C ILE A 31 -14.34 20.72 3.05
N ILE A 32 -14.87 21.62 2.22
CA ILE A 32 -14.18 22.19 1.04
C ILE A 32 -13.31 23.40 1.42
N SER A 33 -13.38 23.88 2.66
CA SER A 33 -12.53 25.00 3.07
C SER A 33 -11.05 24.61 2.95
N PRO A 34 -10.21 25.49 2.34
CA PRO A 34 -8.86 25.13 1.89
C PRO A 34 -7.99 24.59 3.03
N SER A 35 -8.16 25.10 4.25
CA SER A 35 -7.41 24.67 5.43
C SER A 35 -7.63 23.20 5.84
N PHE A 36 -8.81 22.62 5.60
CA PHE A 36 -9.07 21.20 5.93
C PHE A 36 -8.62 20.24 4.83
N ILE A 37 -8.60 20.71 3.58
CA ILE A 37 -8.07 19.96 2.45
C ILE A 37 -6.56 19.79 2.63
N ASP A 38 -5.85 20.86 3.00
CA ASP A 38 -4.40 20.86 3.14
C ASP A 38 -3.91 19.84 4.19
N ILE A 39 -4.52 19.79 5.37
CA ILE A 39 -4.12 18.84 6.43
C ILE A 39 -4.43 17.38 6.07
N ARG A 40 -5.55 17.12 5.38
CA ARG A 40 -5.92 15.76 4.96
C ARG A 40 -5.01 15.28 3.84
N LEU A 41 -4.71 16.14 2.86
CA LEU A 41 -3.76 15.84 1.80
C LEU A 41 -2.36 15.62 2.35
N MET A 42 -1.90 16.44 3.31
CA MET A 42 -0.62 16.24 4.00
C MET A 42 -0.56 14.87 4.69
N ARG A 43 -1.64 14.45 5.36
CA ARG A 43 -1.74 13.14 6.00
C ARG A 43 -1.78 11.97 5.00
N ILE A 44 -2.36 12.16 3.83
CA ILE A 44 -2.32 11.15 2.76
C ILE A 44 -0.91 11.06 2.18
N LEU A 45 -0.26 12.20 1.95
CA LEU A 45 1.09 12.25 1.40
C LEU A 45 2.10 11.56 2.33
N ILE A 46 2.09 11.88 3.64
CA ILE A 46 2.96 11.22 4.62
C ILE A 46 2.68 9.71 4.68
N GLN A 47 1.42 9.29 4.53
CA GLN A 47 1.03 7.87 4.50
C GLN A 47 1.58 7.15 3.26
N VAL A 48 1.50 7.78 2.08
CA VAL A 48 2.04 7.22 0.83
C VAL A 48 3.56 7.10 0.92
N PHE A 49 4.25 8.13 1.40
CA PHE A 49 5.71 8.08 1.62
C PHE A 49 6.10 6.96 2.59
N CYS A 50 5.41 6.85 3.73
CA CYS A 50 5.66 5.79 4.71
C CYS A 50 5.43 4.40 4.10
N SER A 51 4.36 4.24 3.31
CA SER A 51 4.04 2.98 2.64
C SER A 51 5.11 2.57 1.62
N CYS A 52 5.59 3.50 0.78
CA CYS A 52 6.67 3.25 -0.17
C CYS A 52 7.98 2.91 0.55
N PHE A 53 8.36 3.69 1.57
CA PHE A 53 9.58 3.47 2.34
C PHE A 53 9.55 2.11 3.04
N ALA A 54 8.44 1.75 3.68
CA ALA A 54 8.27 0.44 4.29
C ALA A 54 8.42 -0.70 3.27
N GLY A 55 7.85 -0.55 2.07
CA GLY A 55 7.98 -1.55 0.99
C GLY A 55 9.43 -1.78 0.57
N VAL A 56 10.18 -0.70 0.30
CA VAL A 56 11.59 -0.77 -0.11
C VAL A 56 12.48 -1.25 1.05
N TYR A 57 12.20 -0.83 2.28
CA TYR A 57 12.95 -1.24 3.45
C TYR A 57 12.77 -2.74 3.76
N THR A 58 11.55 -3.27 3.65
CA THR A 58 11.29 -4.71 3.79
C THR A 58 12.05 -5.50 2.72
N GLU A 59 12.06 -5.04 1.47
CA GLU A 59 12.85 -5.66 0.40
C GLU A 59 14.36 -5.63 0.72
N TYR A 60 14.88 -4.48 1.15
CA TYR A 60 16.28 -4.34 1.53
C TYR A 60 16.64 -5.31 2.65
N LEU A 61 15.81 -5.42 3.69
CA LEU A 61 16.03 -6.36 4.79
C LEU A 61 16.05 -7.83 4.32
N LEU A 62 15.17 -8.20 3.40
CA LEU A 62 15.06 -9.56 2.84
C LEU A 62 16.27 -9.93 1.95
N LYS A 63 16.76 -8.97 1.16
CA LYS A 63 17.83 -9.20 0.18
C LYS A 63 19.24 -8.91 0.72
N ASN A 64 19.38 -8.39 1.93
CA ASN A 64 20.69 -8.09 2.51
C ASN A 64 21.48 -9.39 2.78
N HIS A 65 22.79 -9.38 2.52
CA HIS A 65 23.64 -10.58 2.58
C HIS A 65 23.69 -11.29 3.95
N ARG A 66 23.43 -10.57 5.06
CA ARG A 66 23.30 -11.16 6.41
C ARG A 66 21.99 -11.92 6.62
N SER A 67 20.94 -11.57 5.88
CA SER A 67 19.61 -12.18 5.96
C SER A 67 19.46 -13.38 5.03
N ALA A 68 20.37 -13.56 4.06
CA ALA A 68 20.34 -14.67 3.10
C ALA A 68 20.48 -16.06 3.74
N GLN A 69 20.97 -16.14 4.99
CA GLN A 69 21.07 -17.38 5.77
C GLN A 69 19.86 -17.63 6.68
N VAL A 70 18.98 -16.63 6.86
CA VAL A 70 17.80 -16.71 7.72
C VAL A 70 16.58 -16.98 6.85
N ASP A 71 15.72 -17.90 7.27
CA ASP A 71 14.48 -18.16 6.53
C ASP A 71 13.59 -16.92 6.50
N VAL A 72 13.03 -16.65 5.32
CA VAL A 72 12.18 -15.47 5.06
C VAL A 72 10.97 -15.44 5.99
N MET A 73 10.43 -16.61 6.35
CA MET A 73 9.30 -16.68 7.27
C MET A 73 9.68 -16.24 8.68
N LEU A 74 10.91 -16.52 9.11
CA LEU A 74 11.42 -16.07 10.41
C LEU A 74 11.65 -14.55 10.43
N GLN A 75 12.17 -13.99 9.34
CA GLN A 75 12.32 -12.54 9.22
C GLN A 75 10.96 -11.81 9.22
N ASN A 76 9.98 -12.35 8.50
CA ASN A 76 8.61 -11.84 8.51
C ASN A 76 7.99 -11.93 9.91
N THR A 77 8.27 -13.00 10.66
CA THR A 77 7.81 -13.17 12.04
C THR A 77 8.33 -12.05 12.94
N PHE A 78 9.61 -11.69 12.86
CA PHE A 78 10.16 -10.58 13.63
C PHE A 78 9.55 -9.23 13.23
N MET A 79 9.34 -8.99 11.93
CA MET A 79 8.70 -7.76 11.44
C MET A 79 7.26 -7.64 11.95
N TYR A 80 6.46 -8.70 11.84
CA TYR A 80 5.07 -8.69 12.32
C TYR A 80 4.99 -8.59 13.85
N THR A 81 5.89 -9.24 14.58
CA THR A 81 5.96 -9.13 16.05
C THR A 81 6.22 -7.68 16.48
N ASN A 82 7.17 -7.00 15.84
CA ASN A 82 7.44 -5.58 16.12
C ASN A 82 6.25 -4.69 15.76
N SER A 83 5.54 -5.00 14.67
CA SER A 83 4.30 -4.30 14.29
C SER A 83 3.19 -4.46 15.33
N ILE A 84 2.98 -5.67 15.86
CA ILE A 84 1.96 -5.93 16.90
C ILE A 84 2.26 -5.10 18.14
N ILE A 85 3.52 -5.09 18.60
CA ILE A 85 3.94 -4.30 19.77
C ILE A 85 3.68 -2.80 19.52
N CYS A 86 4.09 -2.28 18.37
CA CYS A 86 3.87 -0.88 18.00
C CYS A 86 2.38 -0.52 17.97
N ASN A 87 1.54 -1.37 17.37
CA ASN A 87 0.08 -1.15 17.31
C ASN A 87 -0.56 -1.14 18.71
N ILE A 88 -0.14 -2.03 19.62
CA ILE A 88 -0.62 -2.04 21.01
C ILE A 88 -0.24 -0.73 21.72
N VAL A 89 1.01 -0.29 21.56
CA VAL A 89 1.50 0.96 22.14
C VAL A 89 0.71 2.16 21.61
N LEU A 90 0.52 2.25 20.29
CA LEU A 90 -0.29 3.30 19.66
C LEU A 90 -1.73 3.29 20.16
N LEU A 91 -2.33 2.11 20.31
CA LEU A 91 -3.70 1.98 20.82
C LEU A 91 -3.78 2.54 22.25
N ILE A 92 -2.83 2.20 23.12
CA ILE A 92 -2.77 2.77 24.48
C ILE A 92 -2.64 4.30 24.42
N PHE A 93 -1.75 4.85 23.58
CA PHE A 93 -1.58 6.30 23.45
C PHE A 93 -2.84 7.01 22.92
N PHE A 94 -3.50 6.46 21.91
CA PHE A 94 -4.74 7.03 21.36
C PHE A 94 -5.91 6.90 22.33
N ASP A 95 -6.00 5.79 23.08
CA ASP A 95 -7.01 5.62 24.12
C ASP A 95 -6.79 6.66 25.23
N ARG A 96 -5.56 6.94 25.66
CA ARG A 96 -5.28 8.03 26.63
C ARG A 96 -5.73 9.41 26.12
N GLN A 97 -5.64 9.67 24.82
CA GLN A 97 -6.11 10.93 24.21
C GLN A 97 -7.65 11.00 24.13
N GLN A 98 -8.34 9.88 23.91
CA GLN A 98 -9.81 9.82 23.91
C GLN A 98 -10.44 9.70 25.32
N GLN A 99 -9.69 9.18 26.30
CA GLN A 99 -10.16 8.93 27.67
C GLN A 99 -10.43 10.19 28.50
N GLN A 100 -10.33 11.40 27.96
CA GLN A 100 -10.81 12.60 28.62
C GLN A 100 -12.33 12.58 28.91
N GLN A 101 -13.07 11.56 28.44
CA GLN A 101 -14.52 11.39 28.67
C GLN A 101 -14.99 10.10 29.41
N GLN A 102 -14.19 9.05 29.66
CA GLN A 102 -14.71 7.87 30.42
C GLN A 102 -13.65 6.89 30.96
N SER A 103 -13.71 6.62 32.27
CA SER A 103 -12.79 5.82 33.08
C SER A 103 -13.10 4.31 33.04
N ILE A 104 -12.62 3.58 32.04
CA ILE A 104 -12.56 2.11 32.08
C ILE A 104 -11.19 1.69 31.54
N ALA A 105 -10.54 0.72 32.18
CA ALA A 105 -9.24 0.20 31.79
C ALA A 105 -9.23 -0.24 30.31
N ALA A 106 -8.28 0.30 29.53
CA ALA A 106 -8.15 0.08 28.09
C ALA A 106 -8.11 -1.42 27.72
N ALA A 107 -7.47 -2.23 28.55
CA ALA A 107 -7.31 -3.67 28.35
C ALA A 107 -8.64 -4.43 28.40
N ASP A 108 -9.51 -4.11 29.36
CA ASP A 108 -10.79 -4.79 29.53
C ASP A 108 -11.77 -4.44 28.40
N LYS A 109 -11.76 -3.17 27.96
CA LYS A 109 -12.51 -2.73 26.78
C LYS A 109 -12.06 -3.46 25.52
N LEU A 110 -10.75 -3.62 25.31
CA LEU A 110 -10.22 -4.34 24.17
C LEU A 110 -10.63 -5.80 24.18
N PHE A 111 -10.49 -6.49 25.32
CA PHE A 111 -10.82 -7.91 25.41
C PHE A 111 -12.31 -8.17 25.16
N ASN A 112 -13.19 -7.36 25.73
CA ASN A 112 -14.63 -7.45 25.50
C ASN A 112 -15.01 -7.10 24.05
N THR A 113 -14.35 -6.10 23.46
CA THR A 113 -14.58 -5.71 22.06
C THR A 113 -14.11 -6.80 21.09
N LEU A 114 -12.94 -7.40 21.32
CA LEU A 114 -12.44 -8.49 20.47
C LEU A 114 -13.32 -9.73 20.59
N LYS A 115 -13.77 -10.06 21.81
CA LYS A 115 -14.71 -11.16 22.03
C LYS A 115 -16.02 -10.93 21.28
N SER A 116 -16.59 -9.73 21.37
CA SER A 116 -17.81 -9.38 20.65
C SER A 116 -17.60 -9.41 19.12
N ILE A 117 -16.48 -8.91 18.62
CA ILE A 117 -16.16 -8.92 17.19
C ILE A 117 -15.97 -10.34 16.63
N ILE A 118 -15.36 -11.24 17.41
CA ILE A 118 -15.03 -12.60 16.94
C ILE A 118 -16.20 -13.55 17.12
N PHE A 119 -16.94 -13.46 18.23
CA PHE A 119 -17.98 -14.43 18.60
C PHE A 119 -19.42 -13.92 18.45
N GLU A 120 -19.67 -12.61 18.52
CA GLU A 120 -21.03 -12.05 18.52
C GLU A 120 -21.39 -11.34 17.21
N ARG A 121 -20.40 -10.84 16.47
CA ARG A 121 -20.59 -10.15 15.19
C ARG A 121 -20.59 -11.17 14.04
N GLU A 122 -21.34 -10.88 12.97
CA GLU A 122 -21.44 -11.79 11.81
C GLU A 122 -20.06 -12.25 11.32
N LEU A 123 -19.96 -13.53 10.88
CA LEU A 123 -18.75 -14.25 10.42
C LEU A 123 -17.89 -13.50 9.39
N LEU A 124 -18.39 -12.40 8.84
CA LEU A 124 -17.72 -11.50 7.90
C LEU A 124 -16.44 -10.88 8.47
N VAL A 125 -16.42 -10.47 9.74
CA VAL A 125 -15.26 -9.77 10.32
C VAL A 125 -14.03 -10.66 10.45
N PRO A 126 -14.12 -11.86 11.07
CA PRO A 126 -12.98 -12.78 11.09
C PRO A 126 -12.56 -13.22 9.69
N LEU A 127 -13.50 -13.33 8.73
CA LEU A 127 -13.19 -13.65 7.34
C LEU A 127 -12.36 -12.55 6.65
N ILE A 128 -12.69 -11.27 6.88
CA ILE A 128 -11.91 -10.13 6.37
C ILE A 128 -10.51 -10.10 6.99
N ILE A 129 -10.41 -10.38 8.29
CA ILE A 129 -9.11 -10.47 8.99
C ILE A 129 -8.26 -11.58 8.37
N LEU A 130 -8.84 -12.77 8.16
CA LEU A 130 -8.14 -13.90 7.56
C LEU A 130 -7.67 -13.58 6.13
N ASN A 131 -8.50 -12.92 5.34
CA ASN A 131 -8.12 -12.47 3.99
C ASN A 131 -6.94 -11.48 4.05
N ASN A 132 -7.00 -10.49 4.93
CA ASN A 132 -5.89 -9.54 5.12
C ASN A 132 -4.58 -10.24 5.55
N VAL A 133 -4.66 -11.26 6.41
CA VAL A 133 -3.50 -12.08 6.79
C VAL A 133 -2.95 -12.83 5.58
N ALA A 134 -3.80 -13.47 4.78
CA ALA A 134 -3.39 -14.16 3.57
C ALA A 134 -2.69 -13.22 2.58
N ILE A 135 -3.25 -12.02 2.38
CA ILE A 135 -2.64 -10.97 1.54
C ILE A 135 -1.26 -10.58 2.06
N GLY A 136 -1.09 -10.42 3.38
CA GLY A 136 0.19 -10.11 4.01
C GLY A 136 1.23 -11.22 3.82
N LEU A 137 0.83 -12.48 4.01
CA LEU A 137 1.70 -13.64 3.79
C LEU A 137 2.13 -13.76 2.32
N VAL A 138 1.19 -13.69 1.37
CA VAL A 138 1.48 -13.73 -0.07
C VAL A 138 2.42 -12.61 -0.47
N THR A 139 2.19 -11.39 0.06
CA THR A 139 3.06 -10.24 -0.21
C THR A 139 4.50 -10.48 0.24
N SER A 140 4.67 -11.09 1.40
CA SER A 140 5.99 -11.36 1.96
C SER A 140 6.74 -12.45 1.20
N LEU A 141 6.02 -13.42 0.61
CA LEU A 141 6.58 -14.41 -0.32
C LEU A 141 6.92 -13.78 -1.67
N PHE A 142 6.09 -12.87 -2.16
CA PHE A 142 6.32 -12.18 -3.43
C PHE A 142 7.58 -11.31 -3.41
N LEU A 143 7.87 -10.65 -2.28
CA LEU A 143 9.10 -9.87 -2.09
C LEU A 143 10.39 -10.73 -2.07
N LYS A 144 10.28 -12.05 -1.86
CA LYS A 144 11.39 -12.99 -2.04
C LYS A 144 11.72 -13.20 -3.52
N LEU A 145 10.69 -13.16 -4.36
CA LEU A 145 10.77 -13.51 -5.78
C LEU A 145 10.91 -12.28 -6.68
N MET A 146 10.47 -11.11 -6.22
CA MET A 146 10.33 -9.91 -7.04
C MET A 146 10.77 -8.64 -6.32
N ASP A 147 11.20 -7.65 -7.10
CA ASP A 147 11.50 -6.30 -6.60
C ASP A 147 10.22 -5.55 -6.20
N SER A 148 10.32 -4.59 -5.27
CA SER A 148 9.19 -3.79 -4.77
C SER A 148 8.44 -3.03 -5.87
N ILE A 149 9.10 -2.74 -6.99
CA ILE A 149 8.51 -2.11 -8.16
C ILE A 149 7.52 -3.05 -8.86
N LEU A 150 7.92 -4.31 -9.08
CA LEU A 150 7.07 -5.31 -9.74
C LEU A 150 5.90 -5.74 -8.83
N LYS A 151 6.08 -5.68 -7.50
CA LYS A 151 4.98 -5.80 -6.52
C LYS A 151 3.93 -4.72 -6.70
N THR A 152 4.32 -3.49 -7.00
CA THR A 152 3.38 -2.38 -7.20
C THR A 152 2.56 -2.59 -8.48
N PHE A 153 3.17 -3.07 -9.56
CA PHE A 153 2.45 -3.49 -10.77
C PHE A 153 1.50 -4.66 -10.52
N ALA A 154 1.90 -5.67 -9.72
CA ALA A 154 1.03 -6.79 -9.36
C ALA A 154 -0.22 -6.31 -8.60
N ARG A 155 -0.08 -5.34 -7.69
CA ARG A 155 -1.23 -4.73 -6.99
C ARG A 155 -2.14 -3.93 -7.90
N ALA A 156 -1.58 -3.22 -8.88
CA ALA A 156 -2.39 -2.55 -9.90
C ALA A 156 -3.20 -3.58 -10.70
N LEU A 157 -2.57 -4.68 -11.14
CA LEU A 157 -3.23 -5.74 -11.91
C LEU A 157 -4.33 -6.45 -11.11
N GLU A 158 -4.11 -6.71 -9.81
CA GLU A 158 -5.12 -7.23 -8.88
C GLU A 158 -6.37 -6.33 -8.84
N LEU A 159 -6.18 -5.01 -8.77
CA LEU A 159 -7.28 -4.03 -8.78
C LEU A 159 -8.01 -4.01 -10.13
N LEU A 160 -7.30 -4.11 -11.26
CA LEU A 160 -7.93 -4.22 -12.58
C LEU A 160 -8.78 -5.50 -12.68
N PHE A 161 -8.25 -6.63 -12.21
CA PHE A 161 -8.97 -7.90 -12.20
C PHE A 161 -10.23 -7.81 -11.33
N THR A 162 -10.14 -7.19 -10.16
CA THR A 162 -11.30 -6.95 -9.28
C THR A 162 -12.33 -6.05 -9.96
N SER A 163 -11.90 -5.03 -10.72
CA SER A 163 -12.82 -4.17 -11.47
C SER A 163 -13.58 -4.92 -12.55
N VAL A 164 -12.92 -5.83 -13.28
CA VAL A 164 -13.58 -6.67 -14.30
C VAL A 164 -14.53 -7.67 -13.65
N LEU A 165 -14.11 -8.29 -12.55
CA LEU A 165 -14.89 -9.26 -11.81
C LEU A 165 -16.15 -8.62 -11.17
N ALA A 166 -16.05 -7.37 -10.74
CA ALA A 166 -17.19 -6.59 -10.25
C ALA A 166 -18.25 -6.33 -11.33
N TRP A 167 -17.84 -6.11 -12.58
CA TRP A 167 -18.75 -6.00 -13.70
C TRP A 167 -19.48 -7.32 -13.97
N ILE A 168 -18.76 -8.46 -13.91
CA ILE A 168 -19.34 -9.79 -14.15
C ILE A 168 -20.32 -10.19 -13.03
N LEU A 169 -19.92 -10.03 -11.75
CA LEU A 169 -20.71 -10.52 -10.61
C LEU A 169 -21.86 -9.61 -10.21
N PHE A 170 -21.67 -8.30 -10.29
CA PHE A 170 -22.64 -7.32 -9.77
C PHE A 170 -23.29 -6.48 -10.87
N SER A 171 -22.92 -6.69 -12.14
CA SER A 171 -23.40 -5.89 -13.29
C SER A 171 -23.23 -4.37 -13.07
N ILE A 172 -22.22 -3.97 -12.31
CA ILE A 172 -21.93 -2.56 -12.05
C ILE A 172 -21.36 -1.95 -13.36
N PRO A 173 -21.99 -0.91 -13.93
CA PRO A 173 -21.58 -0.38 -15.23
C PRO A 173 -20.16 0.21 -15.16
N ILE A 174 -19.28 -0.27 -16.04
CA ILE A 174 -17.92 0.26 -16.17
C ILE A 174 -17.98 1.60 -16.90
N SER A 175 -17.48 2.66 -16.25
CA SER A 175 -17.36 3.97 -16.87
C SER A 175 -16.26 4.00 -17.94
N SER A 176 -16.39 4.87 -18.96
CA SER A 176 -15.36 5.03 -19.99
C SER A 176 -13.99 5.44 -19.42
N ASN A 177 -13.97 6.15 -18.29
CA ASN A 177 -12.74 6.52 -17.58
C ASN A 177 -11.99 5.30 -17.04
N THR A 178 -12.73 4.33 -16.50
CA THR A 178 -12.16 3.07 -15.99
C THR A 178 -11.54 2.26 -17.12
N PHE A 179 -12.20 2.22 -18.28
CA PHE A 179 -11.67 1.56 -19.48
C PHE A 179 -10.34 2.19 -19.95
N LEU A 180 -10.28 3.52 -20.00
CA LEU A 180 -9.04 4.23 -20.35
C LEU A 180 -7.92 3.97 -19.34
N ALA A 181 -8.24 3.96 -18.04
CA ALA A 181 -7.28 3.66 -16.98
C ALA A 181 -6.69 2.24 -17.11
N ILE A 182 -7.52 1.24 -17.44
CA ILE A 182 -7.08 -0.13 -17.71
C ILE A 182 -6.02 -0.14 -18.82
N ILE A 183 -6.28 0.53 -19.95
CA ILE A 183 -5.35 0.60 -21.09
C ILE A 183 -4.02 1.22 -20.67
N VAL A 184 -4.05 2.35 -19.96
CA VAL A 184 -2.83 3.05 -19.52
C VAL A 184 -1.98 2.16 -18.60
N VAL A 185 -2.60 1.46 -17.65
CA VAL A 185 -1.90 0.56 -16.74
C VAL A 185 -1.27 -0.62 -17.49
N PHE A 186 -1.97 -1.19 -18.47
CA PHE A 186 -1.41 -2.26 -19.33
C PHE A 186 -0.22 -1.77 -20.17
N ILE A 187 -0.30 -0.58 -20.77
CA ILE A 187 0.81 0.01 -21.53
C ILE A 187 2.02 0.25 -20.62
N ALA A 188 1.81 0.83 -19.43
CA ALA A 188 2.88 1.07 -18.47
C ALA A 188 3.56 -0.23 -18.03
N MET A 189 2.77 -1.27 -17.76
CA MET A 189 3.29 -2.58 -17.40
C MET A 189 4.08 -3.23 -18.55
N TYR A 190 3.56 -3.16 -19.78
CA TYR A 190 4.26 -3.67 -20.96
C TYR A 190 5.61 -2.98 -21.19
N LEU A 191 5.66 -1.65 -21.06
CA LEU A 191 6.89 -0.88 -21.20
C LEU A 191 7.93 -1.27 -20.15
N TYR A 192 7.50 -1.43 -18.89
CA TYR A 192 8.38 -1.83 -17.79
C TYR A 192 8.97 -3.23 -18.00
N LEU A 193 8.16 -4.19 -18.44
CA LEU A 193 8.61 -5.57 -18.67
C LEU A 193 9.53 -5.71 -19.88
N THR A 194 9.40 -4.84 -20.87
CA THR A 194 10.22 -4.87 -22.10
C THR A 194 11.64 -4.32 -21.86
N ASN A 195 11.82 -3.42 -20.89
CA ASN A 195 13.12 -2.87 -20.52
C ASN A 195 13.38 -3.11 -19.01
N PRO A 196 13.70 -4.34 -18.60
CA PRO A 196 13.93 -4.63 -17.20
C PRO A 196 15.15 -3.88 -16.69
N VAL A 197 15.04 -3.28 -15.51
CA VAL A 197 16.15 -2.61 -14.83
C VAL A 197 17.13 -3.68 -14.34
N VAL A 198 18.23 -3.89 -15.08
CA VAL A 198 19.24 -4.89 -14.72
C VAL A 198 20.06 -4.36 -13.53
N ASN A 199 19.72 -4.82 -12.33
CA ASN A 199 20.55 -4.61 -11.14
C ASN A 199 21.71 -5.61 -11.15
N LEU A 200 22.81 -5.25 -11.82
CA LEU A 200 24.05 -6.02 -11.74
C LEU A 200 24.57 -6.01 -10.28
N PRO A 201 24.87 -7.17 -9.67
CA PRO A 201 25.48 -7.21 -8.35
C PRO A 201 26.84 -6.53 -8.41
N LYS A 202 27.07 -5.54 -7.52
CA LYS A 202 28.42 -5.01 -7.28
C LYS A 202 29.28 -6.14 -6.74
N THR A 203 30.16 -6.68 -7.59
CA THR A 203 31.28 -7.52 -7.16
C THR A 203 32.10 -6.70 -6.17
N SER A 204 31.92 -6.98 -4.88
CA SER A 204 32.78 -6.44 -3.84
C SER A 204 34.11 -7.17 -3.92
N GLY A 205 35.06 -6.56 -4.62
CA GLY A 205 36.42 -7.05 -4.76
C GLY A 205 37.35 -5.93 -5.21
N GLN A 206 38.14 -5.46 -4.25
CA GLN A 206 39.35 -4.63 -4.38
C GLN A 206 39.17 -3.11 -4.34
N GLY A 207 39.76 -2.58 -3.27
CA GLY A 207 39.97 -1.16 -3.07
C GLY A 207 40.93 -0.56 -4.09
N GLU A 208 40.92 0.74 -4.03
CA GLU A 208 41.79 1.73 -4.65
C GLU A 208 43.29 1.37 -4.66
N LEU A 209 44.02 2.05 -5.57
CA LEU A 209 45.43 1.97 -5.99
C LEU A 209 45.55 1.19 -7.33
N ILE A 210 45.88 1.79 -8.48
CA ILE A 210 46.86 2.84 -8.74
C ILE A 210 46.45 3.63 -9.99
N THR A 211 46.47 4.96 -9.87
CA THR A 211 46.58 5.89 -11.00
C THR A 211 47.92 5.69 -11.71
N THR A 212 47.93 5.15 -12.92
CA THR A 212 48.97 5.51 -13.91
C THR A 212 48.56 5.15 -15.34
N GLU A 213 48.61 6.17 -16.19
CA GLU A 213 48.94 6.16 -17.62
C GLU A 213 47.89 5.74 -18.66
N ILE A 214 47.29 6.78 -19.25
CA ILE A 214 47.32 7.08 -20.69
C ILE A 214 48.16 6.07 -21.50
N ILE A 215 47.56 5.32 -22.44
CA ILE A 215 48.05 5.09 -23.82
C ILE A 215 47.01 4.24 -24.59
N LYS A 216 46.70 4.68 -25.82
CA LYS A 216 45.84 4.03 -26.84
C LYS A 216 46.50 2.74 -27.39
N PRO A 217 45.75 1.86 -28.09
CA PRO A 217 46.01 0.42 -28.16
C PRO A 217 47.13 0.03 -29.14
N ASN A 218 47.84 -1.06 -28.84
CA ASN A 218 48.76 -1.74 -29.78
C ASN A 218 48.18 -3.10 -30.19
N SER A 219 47.97 -3.27 -31.50
CA SER A 219 47.29 -4.36 -32.20
C SER A 219 48.09 -5.67 -32.32
N ASN A 220 49.15 -5.88 -31.54
CA ASN A 220 50.08 -7.01 -31.75
C ASN A 220 50.03 -8.12 -30.68
N VAL A 221 49.06 -8.09 -29.75
CA VAL A 221 48.97 -9.08 -28.65
C VAL A 221 47.96 -10.20 -28.93
N ILE A 222 47.13 -10.09 -29.96
CA ILE A 222 46.08 -11.09 -30.25
C ILE A 222 46.59 -12.38 -30.93
N LEU A 223 47.86 -12.44 -31.36
CA LEU A 223 48.41 -13.61 -32.07
C LEU A 223 49.26 -14.57 -31.23
N ALA A 224 49.48 -14.32 -29.94
CA ALA A 224 50.31 -15.20 -29.11
C ALA A 224 49.54 -16.34 -28.42
N ASN A 225 48.21 -16.24 -28.31
CA ASN A 225 47.43 -17.16 -27.46
C ASN A 225 46.60 -18.21 -28.21
N THR A 226 46.81 -18.38 -29.52
CA THR A 226 46.11 -19.39 -30.33
C THR A 226 46.88 -20.72 -30.44
N ASN A 227 48.13 -20.78 -29.98
CA ASN A 227 48.98 -21.96 -30.19
C ASN A 227 49.06 -22.95 -29.00
N GLU A 228 48.48 -22.63 -27.83
CA GLU A 228 48.50 -23.57 -26.69
C GLU A 228 47.30 -24.52 -26.62
N TYR A 229 46.20 -24.25 -27.33
CA TYR A 229 45.01 -25.13 -27.31
C TYR A 229 45.09 -26.34 -28.26
N LYS A 230 46.27 -26.65 -28.81
CA LYS A 230 46.48 -27.81 -29.71
C LYS A 230 47.40 -28.90 -29.15
N ARG A 231 47.71 -28.85 -27.85
CA ARG A 231 48.32 -29.97 -27.13
C ARG A 231 47.77 -30.02 -25.71
N LEU A 232 46.65 -30.70 -25.55
CA LEU A 232 46.18 -31.52 -24.42
C LEU A 232 44.82 -32.10 -24.83
#